data_AF-A0A8T4D9G5-F1
#
_entry.id   AF-A0A8T4D9G5-F1
#
_cell.length_a   1.000
_cell.length_b   1.000
_cell.length_c   1.000
_cell.angle_alpha   90.00
_cell.angle_beta   90.00
_cell.angle_gamma   90.00
#
_symmetry.space_group_name_H-M   'P 1'
#
loop_
_entity.id
_entity.type
_entity.pdbx_description
1 polymer ?
#
loop_
_entity_poly.entity_id
_entity_poly.type
_entity_poly.pdbx_seq_one_letter_code
_entity_poly.pdbx_strand_id
1 'polypeptide(L)'
;VIEELKQKGEIKREGEAVLLQLAGIEKALVIQRSDGTSLYTTRDLAYHRWKGEHGDRVIDVFGKDHELVSQQLRKALELLGVKAPEFVIFAFVSLPSGSLSTRAGRYIAADDLMEQIEERSYEAVANRRTELSDQRKHEIARMVGIGALRYDIVKVSPDKHIVFDLDEALDIEKKGAPFIQYAHTRACSILRTAEEQGYAVPEDYNVALLQEPSEIVLIKKLAKFGSVIEAAATDLKVHQVAKYARELAEQFNLFYKDCPVLIAADELRNARLVLVDCARIVLRDVLDVLGIEAPVEM
;
A
#
# COMPACT_ATOMS: atom_id res chain seq x y z
N VAL A 1 -0.52 -34.80 8.63
CA VAL A 1 -0.44 -33.65 9.56
C VAL A 1 -0.81 -34.05 10.98
N ILE A 2 -2.08 -34.35 11.31
CA ILE A 2 -2.49 -34.65 12.70
C ILE A 2 -1.69 -35.80 13.32
N GLU A 3 -1.61 -36.96 12.66
CA GLU A 3 -0.88 -38.12 13.19
C GLU A 3 0.61 -37.84 13.39
N GLU A 4 1.21 -37.06 12.50
CA GLU A 4 2.62 -36.66 12.62
C GLU A 4 2.84 -35.69 13.79
N LEU A 5 1.91 -34.75 14.03
CA LEU A 5 1.93 -33.89 15.21
C LEU A 5 1.74 -34.69 16.50
N LYS A 6 0.88 -35.73 16.50
CA LYS A 6 0.71 -36.64 17.64
C LYS A 6 2.00 -37.41 17.97
N GLN A 7 2.82 -37.71 16.97
CA GLN A 7 4.09 -38.41 17.14
C GLN A 7 5.23 -37.49 17.58
N LYS A 8 5.28 -36.27 17.02
CA LYS A 8 6.41 -35.34 17.21
C LYS A 8 6.20 -34.29 18.31
N GLY A 9 4.95 -34.02 18.68
CA GLY A 9 4.58 -32.95 19.60
C GLY A 9 4.12 -33.43 20.97
N GLU A 10 4.01 -32.50 21.92
CA GLU A 10 3.43 -32.75 23.24
C GLU A 10 1.89 -32.66 23.15
N ILE A 11 1.21 -33.79 23.35
CA ILE A 11 -0.25 -33.86 23.23
C ILE A 11 -0.92 -33.79 24.60
N LYS A 12 -1.89 -32.88 24.72
CA LYS A 12 -2.86 -32.83 25.80
C LYS A 12 -4.23 -33.27 25.29
N ARG A 13 -5.03 -33.87 26.17
CA ARG A 13 -6.42 -34.28 25.87
C ARG A 13 -7.37 -33.57 26.82
N GLU A 14 -8.42 -32.98 26.27
CA GLU A 14 -9.56 -32.46 27.03
C GLU A 14 -10.80 -33.20 26.51
N GLY A 15 -11.28 -34.17 27.28
CA GLY A 15 -12.21 -35.18 26.76
C GLY A 15 -11.57 -35.96 25.60
N GLU A 16 -12.26 -36.01 24.46
CA GLU A 16 -11.77 -36.63 23.22
C GLU A 16 -11.06 -35.64 22.28
N ALA A 17 -11.03 -34.34 22.60
CA ALA A 17 -10.32 -33.36 21.80
C ALA A 17 -8.80 -33.52 21.95
N VAL A 18 -8.07 -33.29 20.85
CA VAL A 18 -6.61 -33.40 20.80
C VAL A 18 -6.02 -32.00 20.71
N LEU A 19 -5.22 -31.65 21.72
CA LEU A 19 -4.53 -30.37 21.82
C LEU A 19 -3.02 -30.59 21.72
N LEU A 20 -2.36 -29.72 20.98
CA LEU A 20 -0.92 -29.66 20.84
C LEU A 20 -0.38 -28.55 21.75
N GLN A 21 0.37 -28.93 22.78
CA GLN A 21 1.13 -27.99 23.60
C GLN A 21 2.39 -27.58 22.85
N LEU A 22 2.58 -26.28 22.70
CA LEU A 22 3.71 -25.70 21.98
C LEU A 22 4.63 -24.97 22.98
N ALA A 23 5.93 -25.20 22.87
CA ALA A 23 6.90 -24.57 23.76
C ALA A 23 6.85 -23.04 23.63
N GLY A 24 6.78 -22.34 24.77
CA GLY A 24 6.70 -20.88 24.83
C GLY A 24 5.31 -20.29 24.55
N ILE A 25 4.28 -21.13 24.38
CA ILE A 25 2.89 -20.67 24.17
C ILE A 25 2.00 -21.31 25.25
N GLU A 26 1.39 -20.48 26.11
CA GLU A 26 0.54 -20.98 27.21
C GLU A 26 -0.70 -21.70 26.70
N LYS A 27 -1.40 -21.12 25.71
CA LYS A 27 -2.63 -21.69 25.16
C LYS A 27 -2.31 -22.79 24.15
N ALA A 28 -2.70 -24.02 24.47
CA ALA A 28 -2.54 -25.16 23.57
C ALA A 28 -3.35 -24.99 22.27
N LEU A 29 -2.81 -25.51 21.17
CA LEU A 29 -3.44 -25.48 19.85
C LEU A 29 -4.36 -26.69 19.70
N VAL A 30 -5.66 -26.47 19.50
CA VAL A 30 -6.59 -27.58 19.20
C VAL A 30 -6.37 -28.05 17.76
N ILE A 31 -5.98 -29.31 17.58
CA ILE A 31 -5.69 -29.90 16.26
C ILE A 31 -6.72 -30.95 15.83
N GLN A 32 -7.57 -31.42 16.73
CA GLN A 32 -8.68 -32.32 16.42
C GLN A 32 -9.79 -32.11 17.44
N ARG A 33 -11.04 -32.00 16.96
CA ARG A 33 -12.23 -31.96 17.83
C ARG A 33 -12.54 -33.34 18.41
N SER A 34 -13.38 -33.39 19.43
CA SER A 34 -13.86 -34.63 20.04
C SER A 34 -14.58 -35.54 19.05
N ASP A 35 -15.33 -34.97 18.10
CA ASP A 35 -16.00 -35.71 17.01
C ASP A 35 -15.03 -36.22 15.92
N GLY A 36 -13.72 -36.04 16.09
CA GLY A 36 -12.68 -36.46 15.15
C GLY A 36 -12.44 -35.48 14.00
N THR A 37 -13.24 -34.42 13.85
CA THR A 37 -13.11 -33.46 12.74
C THR A 37 -11.93 -32.49 12.94
N SER A 38 -11.36 -32.02 11.82
CA SER A 38 -10.26 -31.05 11.79
C SER A 38 -10.76 -29.60 11.99
N LEU A 39 -9.93 -28.73 12.56
CA LEU A 39 -10.22 -27.29 12.67
C LEU A 39 -9.53 -26.48 11.55
N TYR A 40 -9.87 -25.19 11.45
CA TYR A 40 -9.23 -24.26 10.51
C TYR A 40 -7.70 -24.27 10.65
N THR A 41 -7.18 -24.16 11.87
CA THR A 41 -5.75 -24.22 12.14
C THR A 41 -5.09 -25.51 11.66
N THR A 42 -5.79 -26.64 11.72
CA THR A 42 -5.28 -27.92 11.22
C THR A 42 -5.22 -27.94 9.70
N ARG A 43 -6.23 -27.37 9.04
CA ARG A 43 -6.28 -27.22 7.58
C ARG A 43 -5.21 -26.23 7.11
N ASP A 44 -4.97 -25.17 7.87
CA ASP A 44 -3.89 -24.21 7.61
C ASP A 44 -2.54 -24.93 7.65
N LEU A 45 -2.26 -25.78 8.65
CA LEU A 45 -0.99 -26.52 8.69
C LEU A 45 -0.79 -27.41 7.45
N ALA A 46 -1.84 -28.10 7.00
CA ALA A 46 -1.78 -28.88 5.77
C ALA A 46 -1.55 -28.00 4.53
N TYR A 47 -2.25 -26.87 4.46
CA TYR A 47 -2.11 -25.93 3.35
C TYR A 47 -0.72 -25.28 3.32
N HIS A 48 -0.13 -24.96 4.48
CA HIS A 48 1.24 -24.42 4.56
C HIS A 48 2.31 -25.43 4.15
N ARG A 49 2.12 -26.71 4.46
CA ARG A 49 2.98 -27.78 3.91
C ARG A 49 2.94 -27.75 2.39
N TRP A 50 1.73 -27.74 1.81
CA TRP A 50 1.58 -27.66 0.36
C TRP A 50 2.21 -26.38 -0.20
N LYS A 51 1.96 -25.20 0.38
CA LYS A 51 2.60 -23.94 -0.05
C LYS A 51 4.13 -24.02 -0.03
N GLY A 52 4.71 -24.58 1.04
CA GLY A 52 6.16 -24.73 1.20
C GLY A 52 6.81 -25.68 0.19
N GLU A 53 6.04 -26.63 -0.37
CA GLU A 53 6.49 -27.50 -1.46
C GLU A 53 6.43 -26.81 -2.84
N HIS A 54 5.67 -25.71 -2.97
CA HIS A 54 5.39 -25.04 -4.25
C HIS A 54 5.93 -23.61 -4.34
N GLY A 55 6.57 -23.08 -3.30
CA GLY A 55 7.13 -21.73 -3.31
C GLY A 55 8.32 -21.55 -2.38
N ASP A 56 9.31 -20.76 -2.81
CA ASP A 56 10.53 -20.50 -2.06
C ASP A 56 10.31 -19.60 -0.83
N ARG A 57 9.31 -18.73 -0.93
CA ARG A 57 8.93 -17.72 0.07
C ARG A 57 7.41 -17.70 0.21
N VAL A 58 6.94 -17.84 1.45
CA VAL A 58 5.50 -17.79 1.79
C VAL A 58 5.31 -16.66 2.77
N ILE A 59 4.44 -15.70 2.41
CA ILE A 59 4.11 -14.54 3.23
C ILE A 59 2.62 -14.60 3.54
N ASP A 60 2.28 -14.55 4.82
CA ASP A 60 0.90 -14.50 5.28
C ASP A 60 0.59 -13.11 5.85
N VAL A 61 -0.48 -12.50 5.36
CA VAL A 61 -0.95 -11.19 5.81
C VAL A 61 -2.20 -11.38 6.66
N PHE A 62 -2.09 -11.10 7.96
CA PHE A 62 -3.16 -11.33 8.94
C PHE A 62 -3.51 -10.06 9.72
N GLY A 63 -4.67 -10.06 10.36
CA GLY A 63 -5.04 -9.07 11.38
C GLY A 63 -4.46 -9.41 12.77
N LYS A 64 -4.46 -8.42 13.67
CA LYS A 64 -3.91 -8.52 15.03
C LYS A 64 -4.58 -9.61 15.88
N ASP A 65 -5.85 -9.89 15.62
CA ASP A 65 -6.64 -10.99 16.21
C ASP A 65 -6.06 -12.39 15.93
N HIS A 66 -5.23 -12.52 14.89
CA HIS A 66 -4.58 -13.78 14.51
C HIS A 66 -3.13 -13.91 15.02
N GLU A 67 -2.66 -12.98 15.86
CA GLU A 67 -1.28 -12.99 16.37
C GLU A 67 -0.93 -14.28 17.11
N LEU A 68 -1.78 -14.74 18.03
CA LEU A 68 -1.58 -16.01 18.73
C LEU A 68 -1.56 -17.19 17.75
N VAL A 69 -2.49 -17.22 16.79
CA VAL A 69 -2.59 -18.28 15.79
C VAL A 69 -1.33 -18.34 14.92
N SER A 70 -0.77 -17.19 14.53
CA SER A 70 0.48 -17.13 13.76
C SER A 70 1.68 -17.73 14.52
N GLN A 71 1.77 -17.47 15.82
CA GLN A 71 2.80 -18.05 16.69
C GLN A 71 2.63 -19.57 16.82
N GLN A 72 1.37 -20.02 16.99
CA GLN A 72 1.04 -21.45 17.05
C GLN A 72 1.34 -22.16 15.73
N LEU A 73 0.95 -21.58 14.59
CA LEU A 73 1.23 -22.13 13.26
C LEU A 73 2.73 -22.24 13.01
N ARG A 74 3.51 -21.20 13.33
CA ARG A 74 4.97 -21.23 13.23
C ARG A 74 5.57 -22.43 13.95
N LYS A 75 5.23 -22.60 15.23
CA LYS A 75 5.77 -23.68 16.07
C LYS A 75 5.29 -25.06 15.63
N ALA A 76 4.03 -25.19 15.22
CA ALA A 76 3.51 -26.44 14.72
C ALA A 76 4.13 -26.83 13.36
N LEU A 77 4.40 -25.88 12.46
CA LEU A 77 5.12 -26.14 11.20
C LEU A 77 6.58 -26.53 11.43
N GLU A 78 7.26 -25.89 12.38
CA GLU A 78 8.62 -26.27 12.81
C GLU A 78 8.67 -27.75 13.26
N LEU A 79 7.70 -28.21 14.07
CA LEU A 79 7.59 -29.62 14.47
C LEU A 79 7.37 -30.56 13.27
N LEU A 80 6.65 -30.09 12.27
CA LEU A 80 6.40 -30.84 11.03
C LEU A 80 7.58 -30.81 10.05
N GLY A 81 8.67 -30.10 10.37
CA GLY A 81 9.81 -29.90 9.47
C GLY A 81 9.46 -29.04 8.25
N VAL A 82 8.41 -28.24 8.32
CA VAL A 82 7.97 -27.33 7.24
C VAL A 82 8.46 -25.92 7.57
N LYS A 83 9.08 -25.25 6.58
CA LYS A 83 9.51 -23.84 6.73
C LYS A 83 8.28 -22.98 7.06
N ALA A 84 8.32 -22.31 8.21
CA ALA A 84 7.25 -21.40 8.61
C ALA A 84 7.19 -20.18 7.67
N PRO A 85 5.99 -19.65 7.38
CA PRO A 85 5.83 -18.44 6.59
C PRO A 85 6.32 -17.19 7.35
N GLU A 86 6.58 -16.12 6.61
CA GLU A 86 6.76 -14.78 7.13
C GLU A 86 5.38 -14.17 7.40
N PHE A 87 5.12 -13.76 8.65
CA PHE A 87 3.83 -13.18 9.02
C PHE A 87 3.91 -11.66 9.03
N VAL A 88 3.02 -11.00 8.29
CA VAL A 88 2.76 -9.57 8.36
C VAL A 88 1.44 -9.37 9.09
N ILE A 89 1.50 -8.86 10.32
CA ILE A 89 0.34 -8.67 11.17
C ILE A 89 -0.06 -7.20 11.16
N PHE A 90 -1.24 -6.91 10.64
CA PHE A 90 -1.86 -5.58 10.66
C PHE A 90 -2.61 -5.34 11.96
N ALA A 91 -2.37 -4.20 12.58
CA ALA A 91 -3.15 -3.69 13.69
C ALA A 91 -4.58 -3.34 13.24
N PHE A 92 -5.46 -3.13 14.22
CA PHE A 92 -6.83 -2.70 13.92
C PHE A 92 -6.86 -1.30 13.30
N VAL A 93 -7.86 -1.11 12.44
CA VAL A 93 -8.28 0.19 11.93
C VAL A 93 -9.42 0.69 12.81
N SER A 94 -9.47 1.99 13.07
CA SER A 94 -10.59 2.67 13.73
C SER A 94 -11.03 3.89 12.94
N LEU A 95 -12.22 4.41 13.23
CA LEU A 95 -12.67 5.69 12.74
C LEU A 95 -12.51 6.77 13.84
N PRO A 96 -12.45 8.07 13.51
CA PRO A 96 -12.35 9.15 14.49
C PRO A 96 -13.48 9.15 15.53
N SER A 97 -14.67 8.71 15.12
CA SER A 97 -15.86 8.61 15.98
C SER A 97 -15.84 7.42 16.94
N GLY A 98 -14.82 6.56 16.87
CA GLY A 98 -14.61 5.41 17.74
C GLY A 98 -14.08 4.17 17.01
N SER A 99 -13.61 3.18 17.78
CA SER A 99 -13.05 1.94 17.24
C SER A 99 -14.07 1.16 16.40
N LEU A 100 -13.61 0.50 15.33
CA LEU A 100 -14.35 -0.52 14.57
C LEU A 100 -14.64 -1.81 15.36
N SER A 101 -14.52 -1.81 16.71
CA SER A 101 -14.69 -3.01 17.55
C SER A 101 -15.45 -2.77 18.87
N THR A 102 -16.56 -3.50 18.97
CA THR A 102 -17.33 -3.98 20.13
C THR A 102 -17.07 -3.38 21.52
N ARG A 103 -17.95 -2.44 21.88
CA ARG A 103 -18.75 -2.43 23.12
C ARG A 103 -20.02 -1.57 22.99
N ALA A 104 -20.17 -0.83 21.88
CA ALA A 104 -21.36 -0.02 21.55
C ALA A 104 -21.95 -0.26 20.13
N GLY A 105 -21.44 -1.22 19.35
CA GLY A 105 -22.16 -1.78 18.19
C GLY A 105 -22.45 -0.86 16.99
N ARG A 106 -21.45 -0.21 16.40
CA ARG A 106 -21.53 0.26 15.00
C ARG A 106 -20.33 -0.27 14.21
N TYR A 107 -20.55 -1.39 13.52
CA TYR A 107 -19.69 -1.85 12.44
C TYR A 107 -20.04 -1.02 11.21
N ILE A 108 -19.05 -0.51 10.48
CA ILE A 108 -19.28 0.02 9.12
C ILE A 108 -18.93 -1.12 8.18
N ALA A 109 -19.92 -1.59 7.40
CA ALA A 109 -19.64 -2.59 6.38
C ALA A 109 -18.67 -2.01 5.35
N ALA A 110 -17.84 -2.87 4.74
CA ALA A 110 -16.94 -2.41 3.69
C ALA A 110 -17.74 -1.73 2.55
N ASP A 111 -18.89 -2.28 2.19
CA ASP A 111 -19.78 -1.69 1.17
C ASP A 111 -20.27 -0.29 1.58
N ASP A 112 -20.78 -0.12 2.80
CA ASP A 112 -21.21 1.19 3.31
C ASP A 112 -20.06 2.22 3.35
N LEU A 113 -18.84 1.77 3.64
CA LEU A 113 -17.65 2.63 3.63
C LEU A 113 -17.32 3.05 2.19
N MET A 114 -17.40 2.13 1.24
CA MET A 114 -17.14 2.40 -0.17
C MET A 114 -18.16 3.37 -0.75
N GLU A 115 -19.45 3.22 -0.43
CA GLU A 115 -20.50 4.16 -0.83
C GLU A 115 -20.23 5.58 -0.28
N GLN A 116 -19.86 5.69 1.00
CA GLN A 116 -19.49 6.98 1.61
C GLN A 116 -18.27 7.62 0.95
N ILE A 117 -17.25 6.80 0.60
CA ILE A 117 -16.07 7.27 -0.11
C ILE A 117 -16.46 7.82 -1.49
N GLU A 118 -17.31 7.11 -2.23
CA GLU A 118 -17.74 7.53 -3.56
C GLU A 118 -18.53 8.83 -3.52
N GLU A 119 -19.51 8.93 -2.62
CA GLU A 119 -20.34 10.13 -2.43
C GLU A 119 -19.49 11.36 -2.08
N ARG A 120 -18.66 11.26 -1.04
CA ARG A 120 -17.82 12.39 -0.62
C ARG A 120 -16.74 12.77 -1.63
N SER A 121 -16.17 11.77 -2.32
CA SER A 121 -15.18 12.04 -3.38
C SER A 121 -15.84 12.75 -4.55
N TYR A 122 -17.07 12.38 -4.91
CA TYR A 122 -17.84 13.05 -5.95
C TYR A 122 -18.13 14.50 -5.59
N GLU A 123 -18.60 14.77 -4.36
CA GLU A 123 -18.83 16.13 -3.88
C GLU A 123 -17.56 16.98 -3.93
N ALA A 124 -16.43 16.42 -3.47
CA ALA A 124 -15.14 17.11 -3.49
C ALA A 124 -14.67 17.47 -4.91
N VAL A 125 -14.88 16.57 -5.88
CA VAL A 125 -14.56 16.81 -7.30
C VAL A 125 -15.53 17.80 -7.93
N ALA A 126 -16.84 17.61 -7.74
CA ALA A 126 -17.89 18.46 -8.32
C ALA A 126 -17.77 19.93 -7.87
N ASN A 127 -17.38 20.16 -6.62
CA ASN A 127 -17.15 21.51 -6.08
C ASN A 127 -15.92 22.20 -6.68
N ARG A 128 -14.90 21.43 -7.10
CA ARG A 128 -13.64 21.97 -7.67
C ARG A 128 -13.66 22.08 -9.19
N ARG A 129 -14.42 21.21 -9.86
CA ARG A 129 -14.41 21.03 -11.32
C ARG A 129 -15.83 21.12 -11.88
N THR A 130 -16.42 22.31 -11.82
CA THR A 130 -17.81 22.55 -12.25
C THR A 130 -18.01 22.38 -13.75
N GLU A 131 -16.94 22.50 -14.53
CA GLU A 131 -16.93 22.44 -15.99
C GLU A 131 -16.91 21.01 -16.57
N LEU A 132 -16.58 19.99 -15.75
CA LEU A 132 -16.53 18.61 -16.20
C LEU A 132 -17.93 17.99 -16.30
N SER A 133 -18.08 17.00 -17.19
CA SER A 133 -19.30 16.18 -17.25
C SER A 133 -19.44 15.32 -15.99
N ASP A 134 -20.68 14.99 -15.62
CA ASP A 134 -20.93 14.17 -14.42
C ASP A 134 -20.27 12.79 -14.51
N GLN A 135 -20.27 12.18 -15.70
CA GLN A 135 -19.54 10.92 -15.94
C GLN A 135 -18.05 11.06 -15.59
N ARG A 136 -17.41 12.15 -16.03
CA ARG A 136 -16.00 12.39 -15.76
C ARG A 136 -15.73 12.67 -14.28
N LYS A 137 -16.64 13.39 -13.61
CA LYS A 137 -16.55 13.63 -12.16
C LYS A 137 -16.62 12.32 -11.39
N HIS A 138 -17.52 11.40 -11.73
CA HIS A 138 -17.59 10.07 -11.11
C HIS A 138 -16.31 9.25 -11.33
N GLU A 139 -15.74 9.26 -12.53
CA GLU A 139 -14.46 8.57 -12.80
C GLU A 139 -13.32 9.10 -11.93
N ILE A 140 -13.18 10.43 -11.84
CA ILE A 140 -12.15 11.07 -11.01
C ILE A 140 -12.41 10.77 -9.53
N ALA A 141 -13.67 10.91 -9.07
CA ALA A 141 -14.06 10.62 -7.70
C ALA A 141 -13.71 9.19 -7.27
N ARG A 142 -13.99 8.21 -8.13
CA ARG A 142 -13.61 6.81 -7.89
C ARG A 142 -12.10 6.65 -7.74
N MET A 143 -11.31 7.21 -8.65
CA MET A 143 -9.84 7.12 -8.60
C MET A 143 -9.25 7.80 -7.35
N VAL A 144 -9.78 8.98 -6.99
CA VAL A 144 -9.36 9.76 -5.81
C VAL A 144 -9.73 9.03 -4.53
N GLY A 145 -10.99 8.60 -4.41
CA GLY A 145 -11.53 7.98 -3.20
C GLY A 145 -10.89 6.63 -2.88
N ILE A 146 -10.78 5.74 -3.88
CA ILE A 146 -10.08 4.46 -3.71
C ILE A 146 -8.60 4.71 -3.41
N GLY A 147 -7.98 5.67 -4.09
CA GLY A 147 -6.61 6.06 -3.84
C GLY A 147 -6.39 6.53 -2.40
N ALA A 148 -7.27 7.40 -1.91
CA ALA A 148 -7.25 7.94 -0.54
C ALA A 148 -7.35 6.82 0.49
N LEU A 149 -8.35 5.93 0.39
CA LEU A 149 -8.50 4.78 1.29
C LEU A 149 -7.25 3.90 1.32
N ARG A 150 -6.77 3.48 0.15
CA ARG A 150 -5.60 2.59 0.05
C ARG A 150 -4.37 3.24 0.65
N TYR A 151 -4.06 4.48 0.26
CA TYR A 151 -2.90 5.21 0.76
C TYR A 151 -2.94 5.40 2.28
N ASP A 152 -4.12 5.75 2.82
CA ASP A 152 -4.26 6.03 4.24
C ASP A 152 -3.98 4.80 5.12
N ILE A 153 -4.35 3.62 4.63
CA ILE A 153 -4.03 2.34 5.27
C ILE A 153 -2.54 2.01 5.10
N VAL A 154 -2.02 2.02 3.87
CA VAL A 154 -0.66 1.53 3.59
C VAL A 154 0.45 2.47 4.03
N LYS A 155 0.17 3.76 4.26
CA LYS A 155 1.17 4.73 4.76
C LYS A 155 1.58 4.46 6.22
N VAL A 156 0.83 3.65 6.94
CA VAL A 156 1.08 3.28 8.33
C VAL A 156 1.79 1.91 8.37
N SER A 157 2.73 1.76 9.31
CA SER A 157 3.39 0.46 9.51
C SER A 157 2.38 -0.60 9.98
N PRO A 158 2.44 -1.86 9.52
CA PRO A 158 1.43 -2.87 9.84
C PRO A 158 1.18 -3.04 11.35
N ASP A 159 2.22 -2.93 12.18
CA ASP A 159 2.15 -3.08 13.63
C ASP A 159 1.48 -1.91 14.37
N LYS A 160 1.23 -0.79 13.69
CA LYS A 160 0.66 0.42 14.28
C LYS A 160 -0.82 0.54 14.00
N HIS A 161 -1.58 0.93 15.04
CA HIS A 161 -3.00 1.20 14.94
C HIS A 161 -3.28 2.33 13.92
N ILE A 162 -4.28 2.12 13.07
CA ILE A 162 -4.66 3.03 11.99
C ILE A 162 -5.95 3.75 12.39
N VAL A 163 -5.96 5.08 12.31
CA VAL A 163 -7.18 5.88 12.42
C VAL A 163 -7.50 6.40 11.03
N PHE A 164 -8.56 5.89 10.41
CA PHE A 164 -8.98 6.29 9.08
C PHE A 164 -10.02 7.40 9.16
N ASP A 165 -9.66 8.59 8.71
CA ASP A 165 -10.54 9.74 8.57
C ASP A 165 -10.72 10.05 7.08
N LEU A 166 -11.94 9.91 6.58
CA LEU A 166 -12.25 10.11 5.17
C LEU A 166 -12.03 11.56 4.71
N ASP A 167 -12.40 12.53 5.54
CA ASP A 167 -12.27 13.94 5.19
C ASP A 167 -10.79 14.34 5.14
N GLU A 168 -9.98 13.84 6.08
CA GLU A 168 -8.53 14.06 6.02
C GLU A 168 -7.87 13.30 4.85
N ALA A 169 -8.36 12.10 4.51
CA ALA A 169 -7.78 11.30 3.43
C ALA A 169 -8.01 11.92 2.04
N LEU A 170 -9.14 12.61 1.85
CA LEU A 170 -9.50 13.32 0.62
C LEU A 170 -8.87 14.74 0.53
N ASP A 171 -8.32 15.24 1.63
CA ASP A 171 -7.69 16.57 1.67
C ASP A 171 -6.32 16.55 0.98
N ILE A 172 -6.18 17.40 -0.04
CA ILE A 172 -4.93 17.57 -0.80
C ILE A 172 -3.83 18.20 0.10
N GLU A 173 -4.21 19.08 1.04
CA GLU A 173 -3.26 19.75 1.93
C GLU A 173 -2.59 18.78 2.91
N LYS A 174 -3.29 17.69 3.24
CA LYS A 174 -2.80 16.61 4.11
C LYS A 174 -1.78 15.70 3.43
N LYS A 175 -1.47 15.93 2.14
CA LYS A 175 -0.47 15.17 1.36
C LYS A 175 -0.76 13.66 1.32
N GLY A 176 -2.04 13.31 1.15
CA GLY A 176 -2.54 11.96 0.91
C GLY A 176 -2.35 11.46 -0.53
N ALA A 177 -3.07 10.41 -0.93
CA ALA A 177 -3.08 9.95 -2.32
C ALA A 177 -3.43 11.04 -3.34
N PRO A 178 -4.44 11.91 -3.09
CA PRO A 178 -4.81 12.94 -4.05
C PRO A 178 -3.67 13.90 -4.36
N PHE A 179 -2.80 14.19 -3.38
CA PHE A 179 -1.61 15.02 -3.57
C PHE A 179 -0.58 14.36 -4.52
N ILE A 180 -0.38 13.05 -4.40
CA ILE A 180 0.56 12.30 -5.24
C ILE A 180 0.00 12.15 -6.67
N GLN A 181 -1.28 11.81 -6.78
CA GLN A 181 -1.97 11.73 -8.07
C GLN A 181 -1.97 13.07 -8.79
N TYR A 182 -2.19 14.18 -8.07
CA TYR A 182 -2.11 15.53 -8.63
C TYR A 182 -0.70 15.92 -9.10
N ALA A 183 0.36 15.46 -8.42
CA ALA A 183 1.73 15.63 -8.92
C ALA A 183 1.93 14.88 -10.25
N HIS A 184 1.38 13.67 -10.38
CA HIS A 184 1.43 12.90 -11.63
C HIS A 184 0.65 13.58 -12.76
N THR A 185 -0.60 14.03 -12.51
CA THR A 185 -1.41 14.73 -13.51
C THR A 185 -0.74 16.03 -13.97
N ARG A 186 -0.10 16.76 -13.05
CA ARG A 186 0.69 17.95 -13.38
C ARG A 186 1.85 17.62 -14.31
N ALA A 187 2.60 16.54 -14.05
CA ALA A 187 3.67 16.10 -14.94
C ALA A 187 3.13 15.77 -16.35
N CYS A 188 2.02 15.02 -16.43
CA CYS A 188 1.32 14.75 -17.68
C CYS A 188 0.87 16.03 -18.41
N SER A 189 0.35 17.00 -17.67
CA SER A 189 -0.10 18.29 -18.22
C SER A 189 1.05 19.10 -18.81
N ILE A 190 2.20 19.17 -18.14
CA ILE A 190 3.39 19.87 -18.64
C ILE A 190 3.86 19.26 -19.96
N LEU A 191 3.93 17.93 -20.04
CA LEU A 191 4.36 17.23 -21.26
C LEU A 191 3.37 17.43 -22.41
N ARG A 192 2.06 17.35 -22.14
CA ARG A 192 1.02 17.62 -23.14
C ARG A 192 1.11 19.05 -23.67
N THR A 193 1.28 20.04 -22.80
CA THR A 193 1.44 21.44 -23.23
C THR A 193 2.75 21.65 -23.99
N ALA A 194 3.83 20.92 -23.66
CA ALA A 194 5.07 20.94 -24.44
C ALA A 194 4.82 20.44 -25.88
N GLU A 195 4.11 19.33 -26.03
CA GLU A 195 3.73 18.75 -27.33
C GLU A 195 2.85 19.70 -28.15
N GLU A 196 1.85 20.33 -27.53
CA GLU A 196 1.00 21.36 -28.17
C GLU A 196 1.80 22.57 -28.66
N GLN A 197 2.93 22.89 -28.02
CA GLN A 197 3.85 23.97 -28.43
C GLN A 197 4.92 23.49 -29.43
N GLY A 198 4.87 22.22 -29.87
CA GLY A 198 5.80 21.64 -30.83
C GLY A 198 7.12 21.16 -30.22
N TYR A 199 7.19 21.02 -28.89
CA TYR A 199 8.34 20.45 -28.19
C TYR A 199 8.12 18.95 -27.94
N ALA A 200 9.19 18.17 -28.02
CA ALA A 200 9.19 16.75 -27.63
C ALA A 200 10.15 16.52 -26.47
N VAL A 201 9.96 15.43 -25.72
CA VAL A 201 10.97 14.94 -24.79
C VAL A 201 12.11 14.33 -25.63
N PRO A 202 13.32 14.91 -25.63
CA PRO A 202 14.38 14.44 -26.50
C PRO A 202 15.09 13.22 -25.92
N GLU A 203 15.66 12.38 -26.79
CA GLU A 203 16.55 11.28 -26.39
C GLU A 203 17.94 11.78 -25.97
N ASP A 204 18.43 12.86 -26.61
CA ASP A 204 19.70 13.51 -26.30
C ASP A 204 19.47 14.86 -25.61
N TYR A 205 20.14 15.07 -24.48
CA TYR A 205 20.00 16.26 -23.66
C TYR A 205 21.24 16.47 -22.79
N ASN A 206 21.54 17.74 -22.50
CA ASN A 206 22.69 18.09 -21.67
C ASN A 206 22.32 18.11 -20.18
N VAL A 207 22.58 17.00 -19.49
CA VAL A 207 22.35 16.87 -18.03
C VAL A 207 23.12 17.91 -17.20
N ALA A 208 24.24 18.43 -17.69
CA ALA A 208 25.03 19.42 -16.96
C ALA A 208 24.33 20.79 -16.81
N LEU A 209 23.21 21.01 -17.52
CA LEU A 209 22.38 22.20 -17.40
C LEU A 209 21.44 22.16 -16.19
N LEU A 210 21.20 20.98 -15.59
CA LEU A 210 20.34 20.81 -14.41
C LEU A 210 21.13 21.13 -13.14
N GLN A 211 21.23 22.42 -12.81
CA GLN A 211 22.07 22.94 -11.73
C GLN A 211 21.29 23.50 -10.55
N GLU A 212 19.98 23.72 -10.69
CA GLU A 212 19.18 24.28 -9.61
C GLU A 212 19.10 23.29 -8.43
N PRO A 213 19.13 23.78 -7.17
CA PRO A 213 19.08 22.89 -6.02
C PRO A 213 17.87 21.93 -6.02
N SER A 214 16.70 22.41 -6.46
CA SER A 214 15.48 21.60 -6.54
C SER A 214 15.54 20.53 -7.63
N GLU A 215 16.22 20.79 -8.76
CA GLU A 215 16.51 19.79 -9.81
C GLU A 215 17.38 18.67 -9.25
N ILE A 216 18.50 19.02 -8.61
CA ILE A 216 19.46 18.06 -8.06
C ILE A 216 18.80 17.19 -6.98
N VAL A 217 17.98 17.80 -6.13
CA VAL A 217 17.24 17.06 -5.08
C VAL A 217 16.23 16.09 -5.70
N LEU A 218 15.48 16.51 -6.72
CA LEU A 218 14.54 15.64 -7.43
C LEU A 218 15.26 14.47 -8.12
N ILE A 219 16.37 14.73 -8.83
CA ILE A 219 17.19 13.69 -9.48
C ILE A 219 17.66 12.65 -8.45
N LYS A 220 18.21 13.10 -7.31
CA LYS A 220 18.63 12.21 -6.23
C LYS A 220 17.47 11.42 -5.64
N LYS A 221 16.27 12.00 -5.59
CA LYS A 221 15.07 11.31 -5.12
C LYS A 221 14.67 10.20 -6.09
N LEU A 222 14.59 10.50 -7.38
CA LEU A 222 14.28 9.54 -8.44
C LEU A 222 15.27 8.36 -8.47
N ALA A 223 16.57 8.64 -8.35
CA ALA A 223 17.62 7.62 -8.33
C ALA A 223 17.49 6.61 -7.16
N LYS A 224 16.78 6.95 -6.08
CA LYS A 224 16.56 6.06 -4.93
C LYS A 224 15.40 5.07 -5.14
N PHE A 225 14.59 5.21 -6.18
CA PHE A 225 13.40 4.41 -6.39
C PHE A 225 13.65 2.90 -6.25
N GLY A 226 14.64 2.36 -6.99
CA GLY A 226 14.98 0.93 -6.95
C GLY A 226 15.31 0.44 -5.53
N SER A 227 16.16 1.16 -4.81
CA SER A 227 16.53 0.81 -3.43
C SER A 227 15.36 0.86 -2.45
N VAL A 228 14.38 1.76 -2.67
CA VAL A 228 13.18 1.85 -1.84
C VAL A 228 12.27 0.65 -2.08
N ILE A 229 12.10 0.23 -3.34
CA ILE A 229 11.31 -0.96 -3.68
C ILE A 229 11.95 -2.22 -3.10
N GLU A 230 13.27 -2.37 -3.25
CA GLU A 230 14.01 -3.51 -2.72
C GLU A 230 13.92 -3.59 -1.18
N ALA A 231 14.11 -2.45 -0.49
CA ALA A 231 13.97 -2.39 0.95
C ALA A 231 12.55 -2.75 1.41
N ALA A 232 11.52 -2.18 0.77
CA ALA A 232 10.13 -2.46 1.11
C ALA A 232 9.74 -3.94 0.89
N ALA A 233 10.23 -4.57 -0.18
CA ALA A 233 9.97 -5.98 -0.49
C ALA A 233 10.74 -6.95 0.42
N THR A 234 11.96 -6.57 0.82
CA THR A 234 12.78 -7.35 1.76
C THR A 234 12.17 -7.29 3.14
N ASP A 235 11.88 -6.09 3.63
CA ASP A 235 11.36 -5.87 4.99
C ASP A 235 9.86 -6.17 5.14
N LEU A 236 9.15 -6.39 4.04
CA LEU A 236 7.68 -6.48 3.97
C LEU A 236 6.99 -5.22 4.54
N LYS A 237 7.54 -4.04 4.20
CA LYS A 237 7.13 -2.73 4.73
C LYS A 237 6.73 -1.75 3.62
N VAL A 238 5.54 -1.96 3.07
CA VAL A 238 4.98 -1.13 1.96
C VAL A 238 4.85 0.36 2.33
N HIS A 239 4.67 0.70 3.61
CA HIS A 239 4.63 2.10 4.07
C HIS A 239 5.88 2.92 3.73
N GLN A 240 7.03 2.26 3.52
CA GLN A 240 8.24 2.92 3.04
C GLN A 240 8.05 3.48 1.62
N VAL A 241 7.34 2.76 0.75
CA VAL A 241 6.99 3.19 -0.62
C VAL A 241 5.99 4.36 -0.56
N ALA A 242 4.97 4.27 0.30
CA ALA A 242 4.01 5.36 0.49
C ALA A 242 4.70 6.67 0.95
N LYS A 243 5.59 6.56 1.94
CA LYS A 243 6.42 7.70 2.38
C LYS A 243 7.27 8.26 1.25
N TYR A 244 7.93 7.39 0.46
CA TYR A 244 8.73 7.79 -0.69
C TYR A 244 7.89 8.52 -1.74
N ALA A 245 6.71 8.00 -2.07
CA ALA A 245 5.80 8.58 -3.07
C ALA A 245 5.37 10.00 -2.70
N ARG A 246 4.98 10.22 -1.44
CA ARG A 246 4.67 11.56 -0.91
C ARG A 246 5.85 12.51 -1.02
N GLU A 247 7.03 12.07 -0.57
CA GLU A 247 8.24 12.89 -0.62
C GLU A 247 8.68 13.18 -2.06
N LEU A 248 8.49 12.24 -2.99
CA LEU A 248 8.76 12.45 -4.41
C LEU A 248 7.83 13.51 -5.01
N ALA A 249 6.52 13.42 -4.72
CA ALA A 249 5.55 14.43 -5.13
C ALA A 249 5.89 15.82 -4.56
N GLU A 250 6.36 15.90 -3.31
CA GLU A 250 6.87 17.15 -2.73
C GLU A 250 8.07 17.72 -3.49
N GLN A 251 9.08 16.88 -3.80
CA GLN A 251 10.26 17.34 -4.54
C GLN A 251 9.91 17.75 -5.97
N PHE A 252 9.01 17.04 -6.63
CA PHE A 252 8.53 17.41 -7.96
C PHE A 252 7.80 18.75 -7.95
N ASN A 253 6.93 18.98 -6.98
CA ASN A 253 6.21 20.25 -6.84
C ASN A 253 7.16 21.42 -6.52
N LEU A 254 8.22 21.19 -5.74
CA LEU A 254 9.25 22.18 -5.48
C LEU A 254 10.06 22.51 -6.75
N PHE A 255 10.51 21.49 -7.48
CA PHE A 255 11.16 21.66 -8.78
C PHE A 255 10.29 22.48 -9.73
N TYR A 256 9.02 22.13 -9.88
CA TYR A 256 8.10 22.86 -10.78
C TYR A 256 7.92 24.33 -10.38
N LYS A 257 7.88 24.61 -9.07
CA LYS A 257 7.78 25.98 -8.54
C LYS A 257 9.04 26.81 -8.83
N ASP A 258 10.20 26.22 -8.61
CA ASP A 258 11.48 26.95 -8.64
C ASP A 258 12.08 27.02 -10.06
N CYS A 259 11.73 26.07 -10.93
CA CYS A 259 12.36 25.88 -12.24
C CYS A 259 11.33 25.97 -13.37
N PRO A 260 11.24 27.10 -14.10
CA PRO A 260 10.37 27.20 -15.26
C PRO A 260 10.75 26.17 -16.33
N VAL A 261 9.81 25.34 -16.76
CA VAL A 261 10.07 24.29 -17.76
C VAL A 261 9.87 24.81 -19.18
N LEU A 262 8.64 25.18 -19.56
CA LEU A 262 8.27 25.49 -20.95
C LEU A 262 8.90 26.78 -21.49
N ILE A 263 9.12 27.77 -20.61
CA ILE A 263 9.68 29.08 -20.98
C ILE A 263 11.21 29.15 -20.85
N ALA A 264 11.88 28.04 -20.52
CA ALA A 264 13.33 27.99 -20.47
C ALA A 264 13.96 28.04 -21.88
N ALA A 265 15.24 28.38 -21.94
CA ALA A 265 16.03 28.29 -23.17
C ALA A 265 16.08 26.85 -23.70
N ASP A 266 16.27 26.67 -25.00
CA ASP A 266 16.03 25.41 -25.71
C ASP A 266 16.71 24.18 -25.07
N GLU A 267 18.03 24.20 -24.90
CA GLU A 267 18.76 23.06 -24.31
C GLU A 267 18.37 22.79 -22.84
N LEU A 268 18.09 23.84 -22.05
CA LEU A 268 17.67 23.70 -20.65
C LEU A 268 16.24 23.18 -20.54
N ARG A 269 15.34 23.65 -21.40
CA ARG A 269 13.97 23.14 -21.51
C ARG A 269 13.99 21.65 -21.82
N ASN A 270 14.81 21.23 -22.78
CA ASN A 270 14.99 19.84 -23.17
C ASN A 270 15.41 18.97 -21.96
N ALA A 271 16.43 19.40 -21.22
CA ALA A 271 16.86 18.69 -20.01
C ALA A 271 15.77 18.64 -18.93
N ARG A 272 15.00 19.73 -18.74
CA ARG A 272 13.89 19.79 -17.78
C ARG A 272 12.70 18.93 -18.19
N LEU A 273 12.38 18.85 -19.49
CA LEU A 273 11.31 17.98 -20.01
C LEU A 273 11.63 16.50 -19.75
N VAL A 274 12.89 16.09 -19.91
CA VAL A 274 13.32 14.74 -19.52
C VAL A 274 13.15 14.52 -18.02
N LEU A 275 13.54 15.48 -17.18
CA LEU A 275 13.36 15.37 -15.72
C LEU A 275 11.86 15.27 -15.32
N VAL A 276 10.98 16.02 -15.99
CA VAL A 276 9.52 15.90 -15.83
C VAL A 276 9.04 14.51 -16.22
N ASP A 277 9.51 13.96 -17.34
CA ASP A 277 9.09 12.64 -17.80
C ASP A 277 9.58 11.51 -16.88
N CYS A 278 10.82 11.58 -16.39
CA CYS A 278 11.31 10.68 -15.36
C CYS A 278 10.44 10.74 -14.09
N ALA A 279 10.06 11.95 -13.65
CA ALA A 279 9.18 12.10 -12.50
C ALA A 279 7.78 11.52 -12.74
N ARG A 280 7.21 11.74 -13.94
CA ARG A 280 5.92 11.15 -14.34
C ARG A 280 5.97 9.62 -14.27
N ILE A 281 7.00 8.99 -14.86
CA ILE A 281 7.16 7.53 -14.87
C ILE A 281 7.24 7.00 -13.44
N VAL A 282 8.15 7.54 -12.61
CA VAL A 282 8.33 7.04 -11.24
C VAL A 282 7.10 7.32 -10.36
N LEU A 283 6.41 8.45 -10.53
CA LEU A 283 5.15 8.73 -9.83
C LEU A 283 4.05 7.72 -10.21
N ARG A 284 3.93 7.36 -11.49
CA ARG A 284 3.00 6.31 -11.94
C ARG A 284 3.37 4.96 -11.31
N ASP A 285 4.64 4.59 -11.36
CA ASP A 285 5.09 3.28 -10.90
C ASP A 285 4.95 3.14 -9.37
N VAL A 286 5.19 4.19 -8.57
CA VAL A 286 4.92 4.12 -7.12
C VAL A 286 3.43 4.05 -6.81
N LEU A 287 2.58 4.72 -7.59
CA LEU A 287 1.12 4.62 -7.41
C LEU A 287 0.65 3.19 -7.73
N ASP A 288 1.15 2.59 -8.81
CA ASP A 288 0.86 1.21 -9.19
C ASP A 288 1.29 0.19 -8.11
N VAL A 289 2.50 0.33 -7.54
CA VAL A 289 2.97 -0.50 -6.43
C VAL A 289 2.04 -0.40 -5.20
N LEU A 290 1.45 0.77 -4.96
CA LEU A 290 0.48 0.98 -3.88
C LEU A 290 -0.94 0.51 -4.26
N GLY A 291 -1.16 0.10 -5.51
CA GLY A 291 -2.45 -0.25 -6.10
C GLY A 291 -3.38 0.96 -6.24
N ILE A 292 -2.83 2.14 -6.48
CA ILE A 292 -3.53 3.41 -6.63
C ILE A 292 -3.48 3.79 -8.11
N GLU A 293 -4.62 4.16 -8.69
CA GLU A 293 -4.66 4.61 -10.08
C GLU A 293 -3.90 5.94 -10.26
N ALA A 294 -3.16 6.07 -11.35
CA ALA A 294 -2.36 7.25 -11.70
C ALA A 294 -3.05 8.05 -12.82
N PRO A 295 -3.99 8.94 -12.51
CA PRO A 295 -4.71 9.68 -13.54
C PRO A 295 -3.79 10.59 -14.33
N VAL A 296 -4.10 10.76 -15.61
CA VAL A 296 -3.41 11.72 -16.50
C VAL A 296 -4.05 13.11 -16.45
N GLU A 297 -5.25 13.21 -15.88
CA GLU A 297 -6.01 14.42 -15.65
C GLU A 297 -6.90 14.23 -14.41
N MET A 298 -6.94 15.25 -13.54
CA MET A 298 -7.77 15.37 -12.34
C MET A 298 -8.22 16.81 -12.20
#